data_AF-A0A956UYX7-F1
#
_entry.id   AF-A0A956UYX7-F1
#
_cell.length_a   1.000
_cell.length_b   1.000
_cell.length_c   1.000
_cell.angle_alpha   90.00
_cell.angle_beta   90.00
_cell.angle_gamma   90.00
#
_symmetry.space_group_name_H-M   'P 1'
#
loop_
_entity.id
_entity.type
_entity.pdbx_description
1 polymer ?
#
loop_
_entity_poly.entity_id
_entity_poly.type
_entity_poly.pdbx_seq_one_letter_code
_entity_poly.pdbx_strand_id
1 'polypeptide(L)'
;MSGFDIGDVVKVEMPRGKNSRGVEGVHMMYTTSQEAKCDGAVGTITDIKPDGTHGIPLYLVDFTKNENRWMPPYIRYWFRADWIVKQEAKVAR
;
A
#
# COMPACT_ATOMS: atom_id res chain seq x y z
N MET A 1 10.20 -6.56 -12.22
CA MET A 1 9.10 -7.51 -11.90
C MET A 1 8.77 -7.32 -10.45
N SER A 2 7.71 -6.58 -10.19
CA SER A 2 7.25 -6.24 -8.84
C SER A 2 6.70 -7.51 -8.19
N GLY A 3 7.39 -8.01 -7.16
CA GLY A 3 7.22 -9.36 -6.59
C GLY A 3 5.99 -9.55 -5.70
N PHE A 4 4.83 -9.12 -6.17
CA PHE A 4 3.55 -9.28 -5.49
C PHE A 4 2.61 -10.12 -6.36
N ASP A 5 1.92 -11.06 -5.72
CA ASP A 5 0.97 -11.96 -6.36
C ASP A 5 -0.44 -11.75 -5.80
N ILE A 6 -1.46 -12.16 -6.58
CA ILE A 6 -2.86 -12.14 -6.12
C ILE A 6 -2.97 -13.10 -4.92
N GLY A 7 -3.57 -12.61 -3.83
CA GLY A 7 -3.68 -13.34 -2.56
C GLY A 7 -2.62 -12.98 -1.54
N ASP A 8 -1.59 -12.20 -1.90
CA ASP A 8 -0.62 -11.71 -0.92
C ASP A 8 -1.26 -10.76 0.09
N VAL A 9 -0.89 -10.93 1.35
CA VAL A 9 -1.22 -9.98 2.42
C VAL A 9 -0.18 -8.88 2.42
N VAL A 10 -0.63 -7.65 2.23
CA VAL A 10 0.21 -6.47 2.18
C VAL A 10 -0.22 -5.45 3.20
N LYS A 11 0.76 -4.74 3.76
CA LYS A 11 0.54 -3.56 4.56
C LYS A 11 0.81 -2.34 3.70
N VAL A 12 -0.10 -1.37 3.72
CA VAL A 12 0.12 -0.07 3.09
C VAL A 12 1.03 0.74 3.99
N GLU A 13 2.13 1.23 3.44
CA GLU A 13 3.06 2.12 4.12
C GLU A 13 3.38 3.29 3.19
N MET A 14 3.19 4.51 3.69
CA MET A 14 3.54 5.69 2.90
C MET A 14 5.03 5.69 2.56
N PRO A 15 5.41 6.05 1.33
CA PRO A 15 6.80 6.21 0.96
C PRO A 15 7.42 7.33 1.80
N ARG A 16 8.38 6.95 2.65
CA ARG A 16 9.15 7.88 3.49
C ARG A 16 10.45 8.22 2.76
N GLY A 17 10.74 9.51 2.64
CA GLY A 17 11.98 9.99 2.04
C GLY A 17 12.77 10.83 3.04
N LYS A 18 14.09 10.92 2.85
CA LYS A 18 14.90 11.94 3.52
C LYS A 18 14.91 13.20 2.67
N ASN A 19 14.59 14.34 3.29
CA ASN A 19 14.84 15.63 2.63
C ASN A 19 16.36 15.91 2.55
N SER A 20 16.78 16.92 1.80
CA SER A 20 18.20 17.31 1.69
C SER A 20 18.87 17.69 3.01
N ARG A 21 18.12 17.83 4.11
CA ARG A 21 18.61 18.09 5.47
C ARG A 21 18.66 16.82 6.34
N GLY A 22 18.45 15.64 5.75
CA GLY A 22 18.48 14.36 6.46
C GLY A 22 17.29 14.08 7.37
N VAL A 23 16.26 14.95 7.37
CA VAL A 23 15.03 14.73 8.13
C VAL A 23 14.17 13.73 7.38
N GLU A 24 13.84 12.63 8.03
CA GLU A 24 12.89 11.63 7.55
C GLU A 24 11.48 12.23 7.61
N GLY A 25 10.84 12.32 6.45
CA GLY A 25 9.53 12.94 6.34
C GLY A 25 8.74 12.35 5.19
N VAL A 26 7.42 12.40 5.36
CA VAL A 26 6.48 12.14 4.27
C VAL A 26 6.43 13.41 3.45
N HIS A 27 6.74 13.30 2.15
CA HIS A 27 6.62 14.47 1.27
C HIS A 27 5.16 14.95 1.27
N MET A 28 4.91 16.25 1.44
CA MET A 28 3.55 16.81 1.59
C MET A 28 2.58 16.40 0.48
N MET A 29 3.09 16.20 -0.74
CA MET A 29 2.28 15.73 -1.88
C MET A 29 1.68 14.34 -1.65
N TYR A 30 2.34 13.48 -0.87
CA TYR A 30 1.85 12.15 -0.53
C TYR A 30 0.86 12.18 0.64
N THR A 31 0.97 13.16 1.54
CA THR A 31 0.06 13.29 2.69
C THR A 31 -1.38 13.59 2.28
N THR A 32 -1.58 14.25 1.13
CA THR A 32 -2.91 14.52 0.57
C THR A 32 -3.44 13.39 -0.34
N SER A 33 -2.62 12.39 -0.68
CA SER A 33 -3.05 11.27 -1.50
C SER A 33 -4.10 10.44 -0.77
N GLN A 34 -5.05 9.90 -1.52
CA GLN A 34 -6.06 9.03 -0.94
C GLN A 34 -5.45 7.72 -0.42
N GLU A 35 -4.34 7.28 -1.01
CA GLU A 35 -3.51 6.16 -0.54
C GLU A 35 -2.98 6.38 0.90
N ALA A 36 -2.67 7.62 1.28
CA ALA A 36 -2.18 7.96 2.62
C ALA A 36 -3.24 7.77 3.72
N LYS A 37 -4.54 7.79 3.36
CA LYS A 37 -5.61 7.47 4.31
C LYS A 37 -5.59 6.00 4.73
N CYS A 38 -4.95 5.15 3.94
CA CYS A 38 -4.78 3.73 4.23
C CYS A 38 -3.41 3.44 4.86
N ASP A 39 -2.62 4.44 5.26
CA ASP A 39 -1.32 4.19 5.92
C ASP A 39 -1.49 3.31 7.16
N GLY A 40 -0.69 2.24 7.23
CA GLY A 40 -0.77 1.24 8.28
C GLY A 40 -1.87 0.18 8.10
N ALA A 41 -2.72 0.30 7.08
CA ALA A 41 -3.77 -0.68 6.79
C ALA A 41 -3.18 -1.97 6.23
N VAL A 42 -3.74 -3.10 6.67
CA VAL A 42 -3.38 -4.41 6.14
C VAL A 42 -4.53 -4.92 5.30
N GLY A 43 -4.24 -5.37 4.09
CA GLY A 43 -5.22 -5.92 3.17
C GLY A 43 -4.63 -7.04 2.32
N THR A 44 -5.44 -7.60 1.45
CA THR A 44 -5.06 -8.69 0.54
C THR A 44 -5.11 -8.20 -0.89
N ILE A 45 -4.10 -8.53 -1.70
CA ILE A 45 -4.13 -8.22 -3.13
C ILE A 45 -5.18 -9.08 -3.82
N THR A 46 -6.10 -8.45 -4.54
CA THR A 46 -7.20 -9.11 -5.26
C THR A 46 -7.06 -9.02 -6.77
N ASP A 47 -6.38 -7.99 -7.27
CA ASP A 47 -6.16 -7.80 -8.70
C ASP A 47 -4.83 -7.07 -8.96
N ILE A 48 -4.23 -7.31 -10.11
CA ILE A 48 -2.96 -6.71 -10.52
C ILE A 48 -3.14 -6.17 -11.93
N LYS A 49 -2.92 -4.87 -12.08
CA LYS A 49 -2.91 -4.19 -13.36
C LYS A 49 -1.46 -3.86 -13.74
N PRO A 50 -0.80 -4.69 -14.58
CA PRO A 50 0.58 -4.46 -14.98
C PRO A 50 0.74 -3.20 -15.84
N ASP A 51 -0.30 -2.85 -16.61
CA ASP A 51 -0.34 -1.67 -17.49
C ASP A 51 -1.17 -0.53 -16.84
N GLY A 52 -0.70 -0.05 -15.69
CA GLY A 52 -1.32 1.10 -15.02
C GLY A 52 -0.97 2.41 -15.71
N THR A 53 -1.53 3.51 -15.23
CA THR A 53 -1.26 4.85 -15.78
C THR A 53 0.25 5.12 -15.79
N HIS A 54 0.78 5.50 -16.96
CA HIS A 54 2.22 5.71 -17.22
C HIS A 54 3.11 4.44 -17.16
N GLY A 55 2.53 3.24 -17.35
CA GLY A 55 3.29 1.98 -17.35
C GLY A 55 3.74 1.53 -15.96
N ILE A 56 3.14 2.11 -14.91
CA ILE A 56 3.42 1.76 -13.52
C ILE A 56 2.43 0.66 -13.10
N PRO A 57 2.89 -0.49 -12.58
CA PRO A 57 2.00 -1.54 -12.14
C PRO A 57 1.19 -1.11 -10.91
N LEU A 58 -0.11 -1.39 -10.94
CA LEU A 58 -1.06 -1.09 -9.86
C LEU A 58 -1.60 -2.38 -9.25
N TYR A 59 -1.79 -2.37 -7.93
CA TYR A 59 -2.24 -3.50 -7.12
C TYR A 59 -3.53 -3.14 -6.41
N LEU A 60 -4.60 -3.90 -6.65
CA LEU A 60 -5.87 -3.71 -5.96
C LEU A 60 -5.82 -4.42 -4.61
N VAL A 61 -5.78 -3.65 -3.54
CA VAL A 61 -5.79 -4.18 -2.18
C VAL A 61 -7.20 -4.11 -1.62
N ASP A 62 -7.69 -5.26 -1.16
CA ASP A 62 -8.96 -5.42 -0.45
C ASP A 62 -8.70 -5.46 1.06
N PHE A 63 -9.44 -4.63 1.77
CA PHE A 63 -9.32 -4.48 3.21
C PHE A 63 -10.57 -4.98 3.95
N THR A 64 -11.51 -5.63 3.26
CA THR A 64 -12.78 -6.10 3.86
C THR A 64 -12.55 -7.07 5.01
N LYS A 65 -11.47 -7.85 4.91
CA LYS A 65 -11.16 -8.95 5.83
C LYS A 65 -10.42 -8.50 7.09
N ASN A 66 -9.87 -7.29 7.11
CA ASN A 66 -8.97 -6.85 8.16
C ASN A 66 -9.62 -5.76 9.01
N GLU A 67 -9.52 -5.91 10.33
CA GLU A 67 -10.08 -4.99 11.34
C GLU A 67 -9.32 -3.66 11.35
N ASN A 68 -9.58 -2.84 10.33
CA ASN A 68 -8.87 -1.61 10.10
C ASN A 68 -9.65 -0.44 10.70
N ARG A 69 -9.39 -0.13 11.97
CA ARG A 69 -10.13 0.84 12.81
C ARG A 69 -10.34 2.22 12.16
N TRP A 70 -9.42 2.65 11.28
CA TRP A 70 -9.36 4.02 10.72
C TRP A 70 -9.60 4.07 9.20
N MET A 71 -10.18 3.02 8.61
CA MET A 71 -10.37 3.01 7.15
C MET A 71 -11.59 3.81 6.68
N PRO A 72 -11.48 4.56 5.56
CA PRO A 72 -12.63 5.15 4.89
C PRO A 72 -13.58 4.05 4.36
N PRO A 73 -14.86 4.37 4.05
CA PRO A 73 -15.89 3.40 3.67
C PRO A 73 -15.62 2.64 2.35
N TYR A 74 -14.56 2.98 1.63
CA TYR A 74 -14.14 2.30 0.41
C TYR A 74 -13.24 1.12 0.78
N ILE A 75 -13.73 -0.07 0.46
CA ILE A 75 -13.18 -1.33 0.98
C ILE A 75 -12.03 -1.89 0.12
N ARG A 76 -11.81 -1.30 -1.06
CA ARG A 76 -10.77 -1.69 -2.03
C ARG A 76 -10.13 -0.46 -2.65
N TYR A 77 -8.82 -0.45 -2.80
CA TYR A 77 -8.10 0.66 -3.43
C TYR A 77 -6.89 0.19 -4.24
N TRP A 78 -6.56 0.94 -5.30
CA TRP A 78 -5.40 0.67 -6.15
C TRP A 78 -4.17 1.36 -5.58
N PHE A 79 -3.09 0.60 -5.39
CA PHE A 79 -1.81 1.10 -4.90
C PHE A 79 -0.70 0.82 -5.89
N ARG A 80 0.32 1.67 -5.86
CA ARG A 80 1.60 1.40 -6.52
C ARG A 80 2.44 0.47 -5.65
N ALA A 81 3.38 -0.25 -6.28
CA ALA A 81 4.32 -1.11 -5.56
C ALA A 81 5.07 -0.39 -4.42
N ASP A 82 5.41 0.89 -4.60
CA ASP A 82 6.14 1.69 -3.60
C ASP A 82 5.36 1.99 -2.32
N TRP A 83 4.03 1.77 -2.32
CA TRP A 83 3.15 2.05 -1.18
C TRP A 83 2.75 0.81 -0.40
N ILE A 84 3.13 -0.37 -0.86
CA ILE A 84 2.74 -1.64 -0.26
C ILE A 84 3.98 -2.44 0.12
N VAL A 85 3.91 -3.05 1.29
CA VAL A 85 4.97 -3.91 1.82
C VAL A 85 4.36 -5.27 2.10
N LYS A 86 4.99 -6.32 1.57
CA LYS A 86 4.55 -7.70 1.80
C LYS A 86 4.69 -8.01 3.29
N GLN A 87 3.59 -8.37 3.93
CA GLN A 87 3.65 -8.91 5.27
C GLN A 87 4.07 -10.37 5.10
N GLU A 88 5.31 -10.70 5.46
CA GLU A 88 5.65 -12.09 5.74
C GLU A 88 4.66 -12.56 6.81
N ALA A 89 3.84 -13.55 6.48
CA ALA A 89 2.99 -14.19 7.47
C ALA A 89 3.93 -14.60 8.61
N LYS A 90 3.78 -13.98 9.79
CA LYS A 90 4.52 -14.39 10.97
C LYS A 90 4.19 -15.86 11.17
N VAL A 91 5.10 -16.73 10.73
CA VAL A 91 5.12 -18.14 11.12
C VAL A 91 5.45 -18.11 12.60
N ALA A 92 4.40 -18.04 13.41
CA ALA A 92 4.49 -18.29 14.83
C ALA A 92 5.01 -19.72 14.97
N ARG A 93 6.28 -19.83 15.39
CA ARG A 93 6.93 -21.08 15.76
C ARG A 93 6.80 -21.27 17.25
#